data_AF-A0A3S5JE03-F1
#
_entry.id   AF-A0A3S5JE03-F1
#
_cell.length_a   1.000
_cell.length_b   1.000
_cell.length_c   1.000
_cell.angle_alpha   90.00
_cell.angle_beta   90.00
_cell.angle_gamma   90.00
#
_symmetry.space_group_name_H-M   'P 1'
#
loop_
_entity.id
_entity.type
_entity.pdbx_description
1 polymer ?
#
loop_
_entity_poly.entity_id
_entity_poly.type
_entity_poly.pdbx_seq_one_letter_code
_entity_poly.pdbx_strand_id
1 'polypeptide(L)'
;MVNAHFAVELVRETGCKPPHYVQPIWDEYMAFHEARAAETRHQQLHASHYSHLDPEEARFVIPDLIKAFCIAGQPEEIVEQLRDLEKQGLNAISFIAPEDQRYRLIEDFSRRVIDKM
;
A
#
# COMPACT_ATOMS: atom_id res chain seq x y z
N MET A 1 -0.46 2.91 -4.52
CA MET A 1 0.87 2.84 -5.17
C MET A 1 1.86 3.91 -4.69
N VAL A 2 1.49 4.83 -3.80
CA VAL A 2 2.34 5.92 -3.26
C VAL A 2 3.80 5.50 -2.95
N ASN A 3 4.04 4.38 -2.27
CA ASN A 3 5.39 3.93 -1.93
C ASN A 3 6.25 3.58 -3.16
N ALA A 4 5.65 3.04 -4.23
CA ALA A 4 6.34 2.82 -5.49
C ALA A 4 6.66 4.14 -6.21
N HIS A 5 5.79 5.15 -6.08
CA HIS A 5 5.99 6.46 -6.71
C HIS A 5 7.14 7.19 -6.00
N PHE A 6 7.14 7.15 -4.67
CA PHE A 6 8.24 7.63 -3.85
C PHE A 6 9.57 6.95 -4.21
N ALA A 7 9.57 5.63 -4.43
CA ALA A 7 10.79 4.90 -4.81
C ALA A 7 11.37 5.38 -6.14
N VAL A 8 10.54 5.74 -7.14
CA VAL A 8 10.98 6.33 -8.41
C VAL A 8 11.76 7.62 -8.18
N GLU A 9 11.23 8.50 -7.34
CA GLU A 9 11.86 9.79 -7.05
C GLU A 9 13.14 9.62 -6.24
N LEU A 10 13.10 8.78 -5.19
CA LEU A 10 14.26 8.46 -4.37
C LEU A 10 15.43 7.96 -5.22
N VAL A 11 15.19 7.00 -6.11
CA VAL A 11 16.22 6.44 -6.98
C VAL A 11 16.71 7.50 -7.98
N ARG A 12 15.81 8.29 -8.57
CA ARG A 12 16.17 9.36 -9.51
C ARG A 12 17.07 10.41 -8.87
N GLU A 13 16.75 10.82 -7.64
CA GLU A 13 17.45 11.91 -6.96
C GLU A 13 18.77 11.48 -6.33
N THR A 14 18.85 10.25 -5.84
CA THR A 14 20.02 9.77 -5.09
C THR A 14 20.92 8.82 -5.88
N GLY A 15 20.41 8.23 -6.95
CA GLY A 15 21.08 7.14 -7.67
C GLY A 15 21.20 5.84 -6.86
N CYS A 16 20.48 5.71 -5.73
CA CYS A 16 20.51 4.49 -4.93
C CYS A 16 19.83 3.33 -5.66
N LYS A 17 20.05 2.11 -5.16
CA LYS A 17 19.29 0.95 -5.65
C LYS A 17 17.82 1.06 -5.20
N PRO A 18 16.87 0.54 -6.00
CA PRO A 18 15.48 0.48 -5.59
C PRO A 18 15.32 -0.32 -4.29
N PRO A 19 14.46 0.13 -3.35
CA PRO A 19 14.16 -0.60 -2.12
C PRO A 19 13.69 -2.02 -2.38
N HIS A 20 14.03 -2.95 -1.49
CA HIS A 20 13.76 -4.39 -1.68
C HIS A 20 12.29 -4.70 -2.02
N TYR A 21 11.34 -4.00 -1.40
CA TYR A 21 9.90 -4.22 -1.60
C TYR A 21 9.37 -3.85 -3.01
N VAL A 22 10.10 -3.05 -3.80
CA VAL A 22 9.73 -2.74 -5.20
C VAL A 22 10.59 -3.46 -6.22
N GLN A 23 11.70 -4.09 -5.82
CA GLN A 23 12.60 -4.79 -6.74
C GLN A 23 11.88 -5.79 -7.66
N PRO A 24 10.91 -6.61 -7.19
CA PRO A 24 10.23 -7.58 -8.05
C PRO A 24 9.47 -6.97 -9.23
N ILE A 25 9.04 -5.70 -9.12
CA ILE A 25 8.27 -5.00 -10.15
C ILE A 25 9.08 -3.89 -10.85
N TRP A 26 10.29 -3.61 -10.39
CA TRP A 26 10.98 -2.35 -10.66
C TRP A 26 11.17 -2.08 -12.15
N ASP A 27 11.72 -3.04 -12.89
CA ASP A 27 12.06 -2.85 -14.30
C ASP A 27 10.79 -2.66 -15.16
N GLU A 28 9.76 -3.47 -14.94
CA GLU A 28 8.48 -3.33 -15.66
C GLU A 28 7.76 -2.03 -15.28
N TYR A 29 7.80 -1.66 -14.01
CA TYR A 29 7.20 -0.43 -13.50
C TYR A 29 7.90 0.82 -14.07
N MET A 30 9.23 0.82 -14.13
CA MET A 30 9.99 1.90 -14.76
C MET A 30 9.71 1.98 -16.26
N ALA A 31 9.64 0.85 -16.97
CA ALA A 31 9.26 0.83 -18.39
C ALA A 31 7.85 1.40 -18.62
N PHE A 32 6.89 1.04 -17.76
CA PHE A 32 5.54 1.61 -17.78
C PHE A 32 5.54 3.12 -17.56
N HIS A 33 6.34 3.62 -16.61
CA HIS A 33 6.49 5.05 -16.39
C HIS A 33 7.18 5.76 -17.54
N GLU A 34 8.22 5.16 -18.11
CA GLU A 34 9.01 5.72 -19.20
C GLU A 34 8.26 5.79 -20.53
N ALA A 35 7.23 4.96 -20.72
CA ALA A 35 6.34 5.04 -21.89
C ALA A 35 5.52 6.33 -21.95
N ARG A 36 5.36 7.04 -20.82
CA ARG A 36 4.62 8.32 -20.76
C ARG A 36 5.47 9.49 -21.28
N ALA A 37 4.79 10.49 -21.85
CA ALA A 37 5.40 11.75 -22.28
C ALA A 37 6.16 12.41 -21.12
N ALA A 38 7.40 12.87 -21.38
CA ALA A 38 8.31 13.36 -20.35
C ALA A 38 7.73 14.59 -19.62
N GLU A 39 6.98 15.42 -20.34
CA GLU A 39 6.38 16.67 -19.86
C GLU A 39 5.33 16.43 -18.78
N THR A 40 4.61 15.30 -18.83
CA THR A 40 3.48 15.01 -17.93
C THR A 40 3.70 13.77 -17.07
N ARG A 41 4.77 12.99 -17.30
CA ARG A 41 5.02 11.70 -16.62
C ARG A 41 4.95 11.80 -15.10
N HIS A 42 5.59 12.81 -14.51
CA HIS A 42 5.57 12.99 -13.05
C HIS A 42 4.14 13.31 -12.55
N GLN A 43 3.39 14.18 -13.23
CA GLN A 43 2.01 14.49 -12.84
C GLN A 43 1.11 13.25 -12.97
N GLN A 44 1.28 12.47 -14.04
CA GLN A 44 0.52 11.25 -14.28
C GLN A 44 0.84 10.17 -13.25
N LEU A 45 2.11 10.03 -12.85
CA LEU A 45 2.52 9.17 -11.75
C LEU A 45 1.72 9.51 -10.49
N HIS A 46 1.54 10.78 -10.14
CA HIS A 46 0.87 11.16 -8.88
C HIS A 46 -0.66 11.32 -8.97
N ALA A 47 -1.25 11.22 -10.15
CA ALA A 47 -2.67 11.54 -10.38
C ALA A 47 -3.65 10.69 -9.57
N SER A 48 -3.28 9.46 -9.21
CA SER A 48 -4.15 8.50 -8.52
C SER A 48 -4.06 8.56 -6.98
N HIS A 49 -3.10 9.33 -6.42
CA HIS A 49 -2.80 9.35 -4.98
C HIS A 49 -4.04 9.59 -4.11
N TYR A 50 -4.28 8.67 -3.17
CA TYR A 50 -5.40 8.70 -2.21
C TYR A 50 -6.81 8.84 -2.82
N SER A 51 -6.98 8.65 -4.14
CA SER A 51 -8.28 8.78 -4.80
C SER A 51 -8.77 7.45 -5.37
N HIS A 52 -7.97 6.81 -6.23
CA HIS A 52 -8.33 5.56 -6.88
C HIS A 52 -7.06 4.76 -7.24
N LEU A 53 -7.24 3.50 -7.64
CA LEU A 53 -6.17 2.71 -8.24
C LEU A 53 -6.28 2.86 -9.76
N ASP A 54 -5.20 3.30 -10.41
CA ASP A 54 -5.12 3.34 -11.86
C ASP A 54 -5.22 1.89 -12.42
N PRO A 55 -6.12 1.62 -13.39
CA PRO A 55 -6.33 0.27 -13.89
C PRO A 55 -5.09 -0.39 -14.52
N GLU A 56 -4.23 0.39 -15.19
CA GLU A 56 -3.00 -0.12 -15.79
C GLU A 56 -1.92 -0.35 -14.75
N GLU A 57 -1.94 0.45 -13.68
CA GLU A 57 -1.03 0.32 -12.55
C GLU A 57 -1.40 -0.83 -11.59
N ALA A 58 -2.67 -1.25 -11.58
CA ALA A 58 -3.18 -2.28 -10.70
C ALA A 58 -2.38 -3.60 -10.77
N ARG A 59 -1.81 -3.93 -11.93
CA ARG A 59 -0.97 -5.14 -12.11
C ARG A 59 0.31 -5.15 -11.27
N PHE A 60 0.76 -3.98 -10.80
CA PHE A 60 1.96 -3.85 -9.95
C PHE A 60 1.65 -3.99 -8.45
N VAL A 61 0.37 -4.10 -8.07
CA VAL A 61 -0.04 -4.36 -6.69
C VAL A 61 0.13 -5.86 -6.41
N ILE A 62 1.34 -6.27 -6.04
CA ILE A 62 1.68 -7.66 -5.73
C ILE A 62 1.50 -7.99 -4.23
N PRO A 63 1.29 -9.27 -3.85
CA PRO A 63 1.11 -9.67 -2.46
C PRO A 63 2.22 -9.21 -1.51
N ASP A 64 3.48 -9.25 -1.96
CA ASP A 64 4.62 -8.83 -1.15
C ASP A 64 4.58 -7.34 -0.83
N LEU A 65 4.12 -6.52 -1.79
CA LEU A 65 3.96 -5.08 -1.58
C LEU A 65 2.84 -4.77 -0.58
N ILE A 66 1.72 -5.52 -0.66
CA ILE A 66 0.63 -5.40 0.30
C ILE A 66 1.13 -5.75 1.71
N LYS A 67 1.81 -6.90 1.87
CA LYS A 67 2.31 -7.36 3.18
C LYS A 67 3.39 -6.46 3.76
N ALA A 68 4.17 -5.76 2.93
CA ALA A 68 5.20 -4.85 3.39
C ALA A 68 4.66 -3.56 4.03
N PHE A 69 3.43 -3.14 3.67
CA PHE A 69 2.92 -1.80 4.03
C PHE A 69 1.53 -1.78 4.64
N CYS A 70 0.82 -2.91 4.65
CA CYS A 70 -0.54 -2.98 5.14
C CYS A 70 -0.68 -4.06 6.20
N ILE A 71 -1.58 -3.81 7.15
CA ILE A 71 -2.14 -4.87 8.01
C ILE A 71 -3.19 -5.58 7.16
N ALA A 72 -2.84 -6.77 6.65
CA ALA A 72 -3.66 -7.49 5.69
C ALA A 72 -3.54 -9.01 5.88
N GLY A 73 -4.59 -9.74 5.50
CA GLY A 73 -4.66 -11.20 5.61
C GLY A 73 -6.02 -11.67 6.09
N GLN A 74 -6.08 -12.94 6.49
CA GLN A 74 -7.21 -13.50 7.23
C GLN A 74 -7.27 -12.91 8.65
N PRO A 75 -8.42 -12.98 9.34
CA PRO A 75 -8.57 -12.39 10.67
C PRO A 75 -7.50 -12.81 11.67
N GLU A 76 -7.11 -14.07 11.67
CA GLU A 76 -6.08 -14.61 12.57
C GLU A 76 -4.69 -14.03 12.27
N GLU A 77 -4.35 -13.82 10.98
CA GLU A 77 -3.10 -13.19 10.58
C GLU A 77 -3.07 -11.70 10.95
N ILE A 78 -4.22 -11.02 10.91
CA ILE A 78 -4.35 -9.62 11.33
C ILE A 78 -4.16 -9.52 12.85
N VAL A 79 -4.75 -10.42 13.64
CA VAL A 79 -4.58 -10.44 15.11
C VAL A 79 -3.10 -10.55 15.48
N GLU A 80 -2.36 -11.47 14.86
CA GLU A 80 -0.93 -11.62 15.16
C GLU A 80 -0.13 -10.37 14.79
N GLN A 81 -0.39 -9.75 13.64
CA GLN A 81 0.24 -8.47 13.26
C GLN A 81 -0.06 -7.36 14.27
N LEU A 82 -1.30 -7.26 14.76
CA LEU A 82 -1.69 -6.25 15.74
C LEU A 82 -1.06 -6.48 17.11
N ARG A 83 -0.96 -7.73 17.58
CA ARG A 83 -0.25 -8.07 18.82
C ARG A 83 1.23 -7.70 18.75
N ASP A 84 1.86 -7.90 17.59
CA ASP A 84 3.25 -7.50 17.40
C ASP A 84 3.43 -5.98 17.36
N LEU A 85 2.46 -5.24 16.81
CA LEU A 85 2.46 -3.78 16.85
C LEU A 85 2.15 -3.24 18.26
N GLU A 86 1.30 -3.91 19.04
CA GLU A 86 1.01 -3.57 20.42
C GLU A 86 2.28 -3.66 21.29
N LYS A 87 3.08 -4.71 21.11
CA LYS A 87 4.41 -4.84 21.75
C LYS A 87 5.36 -3.69 21.37
N GLN A 88 5.17 -3.07 20.21
CA GLN A 88 5.92 -1.91 19.72
C GLN A 88 5.31 -0.57 20.17
N GLY A 89 4.21 -0.58 20.91
CA GLY A 89 3.56 0.60 21.49
C GLY A 89 2.30 1.08 20.76
N LEU A 90 1.78 0.32 19.78
CA LEU A 90 0.47 0.62 19.19
C LEU A 90 -0.62 0.44 20.27
N ASN A 91 -1.49 1.44 20.45
CA ASN A 91 -2.55 1.40 21.46
C ASN A 91 -3.96 1.69 20.91
N ALA A 92 -4.06 2.10 19.64
CA ALA A 92 -5.32 2.42 18.99
C ALA A 92 -5.20 2.32 17.46
N ILE A 93 -6.33 2.04 16.81
CA ILE A 93 -6.49 2.03 15.36
C ILE A 93 -7.68 2.91 15.00
N SER A 94 -7.54 3.69 13.93
CA SER A 94 -8.63 4.49 13.36
C SER A 94 -8.88 4.07 11.92
N PHE A 95 -10.15 4.02 11.53
CA PHE A 95 -10.56 3.61 10.18
C PHE A 95 -11.06 4.80 9.38
N ILE A 96 -10.62 4.87 8.12
CA ILE A 96 -11.27 5.65 7.07
C ILE A 96 -12.07 4.67 6.23
N ALA A 97 -13.31 4.43 6.63
CA ALA A 97 -14.18 3.47 5.96
C ALA A 97 -14.97 4.13 4.82
N PRO A 98 -15.25 3.41 3.72
CA PRO A 98 -16.24 3.83 2.74
C PRO A 98 -17.59 4.07 3.42
N GLU A 99 -18.31 5.13 3.00
CA GLU A 99 -19.52 5.58 3.70
C GLU A 99 -20.59 4.48 3.76
N ASP A 100 -20.79 3.77 2.66
CA ASP A 100 -21.75 2.69 2.48
C ASP A 100 -21.40 1.41 3.25
N GLN A 101 -20.13 1.25 3.65
CA GLN A 101 -19.62 0.04 4.31
C GLN A 101 -19.21 0.25 5.77
N ARG A 102 -19.23 1.49 6.28
CA ARG A 102 -18.67 1.86 7.60
C ARG A 102 -19.13 0.96 8.75
N TYR A 103 -20.43 0.70 8.87
CA TYR A 103 -20.96 -0.08 10.00
C TYR A 103 -20.58 -1.55 9.90
N ARG A 104 -20.66 -2.12 8.69
CA ARG A 104 -20.31 -3.52 8.46
C ARG A 104 -18.83 -3.77 8.65
N LEU A 105 -17.98 -2.87 8.15
CA LEU A 105 -16.53 -2.94 8.34
C LEU A 105 -16.17 -2.93 9.83
N ILE A 106 -16.75 -1.98 10.58
CA ILE A 106 -16.51 -1.88 12.03
C ILE A 106 -17.00 -3.14 12.75
N GLU A 107 -18.20 -3.62 12.46
CA GLU A 107 -18.74 -4.84 13.10
C GLU A 107 -17.89 -6.08 12.80
N ASP A 108 -17.54 -6.31 11.53
CA ASP A 108 -16.73 -7.45 11.12
C ASP A 108 -15.34 -7.38 11.76
N PHE A 109 -14.71 -6.19 11.81
CA PHE A 109 -13.41 -6.03 12.45
C PHE A 109 -13.48 -6.24 13.97
N SER A 110 -14.50 -5.67 14.64
CA SER A 110 -14.72 -5.89 16.06
C SER A 110 -14.87 -7.37 16.39
N ARG A 111 -15.75 -8.09 15.69
CA ARG A 111 -16.07 -9.49 15.99
C ARG A 111 -14.98 -10.47 15.60
N ARG A 112 -14.29 -10.21 14.47
CA ARG A 112 -13.35 -11.19 13.90
C ARG A 112 -11.91 -10.95 14.31
N VAL A 113 -11.56 -9.72 14.70
CA VAL A 113 -10.20 -9.31 15.07
C VAL A 113 -10.17 -8.87 16.54
N ILE A 114 -10.88 -7.81 16.93
CA ILE A 114 -10.76 -7.24 18.28
C ILE A 114 -11.20 -8.21 19.37
N ASP A 115 -12.30 -8.95 19.18
CA ASP A 115 -12.76 -9.98 20.15
C ASP A 115 -11.75 -11.13 20.34
N LYS A 116 -10.77 -11.28 19.44
CA LYS A 116 -9.73 -12.32 19.45
C LYS A 116 -8.34 -11.80 19.80
N MET A 117 -8.16 -10.48 19.91
CA MET A 117 -6.92 -9.83 20.37
C MET A 117 -6.64 -10.19 21.83
#